data_AF-A0A819DTU9-F1
#
_entry.id   AF-A0A819DTU9-F1
#
_cell.length_a   1.000
_cell.length_b   1.000
_cell.length_c   1.000
_cell.angle_alpha   90.00
_cell.angle_beta   90.00
_cell.angle_gamma   90.00
#
_symmetry.space_group_name_H-M   'P 1'
#
loop_
_entity.id
_entity.type
_entity.pdbx_description
1 polymer ?
#
loop_
_entity_poly.entity_id
_entity_poly.type
_entity_poly.pdbx_seq_one_letter_code
_entity_poly.pdbx_strand_id
1 'polypeptide(L)'
;ASDEYYHENGRVPREKISEQPKYDIDEYWYAIHVLQTQYILQIIRCNSVECCRPWRSNYVSVFPHRFLSALVPFERTAYGIRMAEKDYQRGQFYGSLFQ
;
A
#
# COMPACT_ATOMS: atom_id res chain seq x y z
N ALA A 1 -22.05 23.49 -23.19
CA ALA A 1 -22.43 22.07 -23.03
C ALA A 1 -21.22 21.17 -22.74
N SER A 2 -20.36 20.80 -23.70
CA SER A 2 -19.18 19.97 -23.41
C SER A 2 -18.13 20.69 -22.55
N ASP A 3 -17.89 21.96 -22.87
CA ASP A 3 -16.82 22.73 -22.24
C ASP A 3 -17.14 23.09 -20.78
N GLU A 4 -18.44 23.26 -20.46
CA GLU A 4 -18.93 23.46 -19.09
C GLU A 4 -18.79 22.20 -18.24
N TYR A 5 -19.04 21.01 -18.82
CA TYR A 5 -18.89 19.73 -18.10
C TYR A 5 -17.44 19.49 -17.65
N TYR A 6 -16.46 19.82 -18.50
CA TYR A 6 -15.04 19.72 -18.14
C TYR A 6 -14.59 20.80 -17.16
N HIS A 7 -15.22 21.98 -17.18
CA HIS A 7 -14.95 23.05 -16.22
C HIS A 7 -15.46 22.72 -14.82
N GLU A 8 -16.67 22.16 -14.69
CA GLU A 8 -17.25 21.79 -13.39
C GLU A 8 -16.61 20.53 -12.78
N ASN A 9 -16.22 19.56 -13.62
CA ASN A 9 -15.66 18.26 -13.18
C ASN A 9 -14.14 18.18 -13.31
N GLY A 10 -13.49 19.29 -13.64
CA GLY A 10 -12.03 19.37 -13.71
C GLY A 10 -11.43 19.02 -12.35
N ARG A 11 -10.46 18.10 -12.31
CA ARG A 11 -9.67 17.83 -11.09
C ARG A 11 -9.06 19.16 -10.64
N VAL A 12 -9.41 19.61 -9.44
CA VAL A 12 -8.79 20.77 -8.81
C VAL A 12 -7.27 20.60 -8.90
N PRO A 13 -6.53 21.58 -9.45
CA PRO A 13 -5.08 21.52 -9.48
C PRO A 13 -4.56 21.22 -8.09
N ARG A 14 -3.78 20.15 -7.94
CA ARG A 14 -3.17 19.79 -6.66
C ARG A 14 -2.34 20.98 -6.21
N GLU A 15 -2.78 21.66 -5.15
CA GLU A 15 -2.02 22.72 -4.51
C GLU A 15 -0.60 22.19 -4.30
N LYS A 16 0.37 22.90 -4.90
CA LYS A 16 1.78 22.64 -4.65
C LYS A 16 2.00 23.05 -3.20
N ILE A 17 1.96 22.06 -2.31
CA ILE A 17 2.41 22.21 -0.93
C ILE A 17 3.89 22.58 -1.03
N SER A 18 4.16 23.88 -0.99
CA SER A 18 5.49 24.43 -0.82
C SER A 18 5.97 23.99 0.55
N GLU A 19 7.19 23.45 0.57
CA GLU A 19 7.81 22.65 1.64
C GLU A 19 7.22 21.24 1.75
N GLN A 20 7.97 20.27 1.21
CA GLN A 20 7.73 18.89 1.61
C GLN A 20 7.88 18.83 3.14
N PRO A 21 6.90 18.26 3.87
CA PRO A 21 7.06 18.08 5.31
C PRO A 21 8.37 17.33 5.55
N LYS A 22 9.29 17.96 6.28
CA LYS A 22 10.49 17.31 6.78
C LYS A 22 10.02 16.36 7.88
N TYR A 23 9.77 15.11 7.51
CA TYR A 23 9.56 14.06 8.49
C TYR A 23 10.91 13.84 9.19
N ASP A 24 10.96 13.95 10.51
CA ASP A 24 12.02 13.29 11.27
C ASP A 24 11.78 11.80 11.08
N ILE A 25 12.48 11.22 10.09
CA ILE A 25 12.46 9.78 9.82
C ILE A 25 13.34 9.15 10.91
N ASP A 26 12.77 9.07 12.10
CA ASP A 26 13.36 8.38 13.23
C ASP A 26 12.89 6.91 13.25
N GLU A 27 13.47 6.14 14.19
CA GLU A 27 13.14 4.72 14.35
C GLU A 27 11.66 4.50 14.69
N TYR A 28 11.05 5.45 15.40
CA TYR A 28 9.63 5.42 15.76
C TYR A 28 8.73 5.59 14.53
N TRP A 29 9.05 6.55 13.65
CA TRP A 29 8.35 6.73 12.38
C TRP A 29 8.46 5.47 11.54
N TYR A 30 9.66 4.88 11.44
CA TYR A 30 9.88 3.64 10.68
C TYR A 30 9.02 2.49 11.22
N ALA A 31 9.01 2.26 12.53
CA ALA A 31 8.24 1.19 13.17
C ALA A 31 6.72 1.32 12.96
N ILE A 32 6.21 2.53 12.77
CA ILE A 32 4.77 2.79 12.59
C ILE A 32 4.33 2.71 11.13
N HIS A 33 5.19 3.13 10.20
CA HIS A 33 4.83 3.36 8.79
C HIS A 33 5.41 2.33 7.84
N VAL A 34 6.52 1.69 8.18
CA VAL A 34 7.24 0.82 7.25
C VAL A 34 7.07 -0.65 7.62
N LEU A 35 6.60 -1.43 6.65
CA LEU A 35 6.71 -2.88 6.68
C LEU A 35 7.49 -3.32 5.45
N GLN A 36 8.65 -3.92 5.70
CA GLN A 36 9.49 -4.49 4.66
C GLN A 36 9.45 -6.01 4.75
N THR A 37 9.09 -6.65 3.64
CA THR A 37 9.21 -8.09 3.46
C THR A 37 10.17 -8.36 2.30
N GLN A 38 10.45 -9.63 2.01
CA GLN A 38 11.27 -10.02 0.86
C GLN A 38 10.72 -9.51 -0.49
N TYR A 39 9.40 -9.34 -0.60
CA TYR A 39 8.73 -9.09 -1.89
C TYR A 39 8.09 -7.71 -2.00
N ILE A 40 7.90 -7.01 -0.88
CA ILE A 40 7.21 -5.72 -0.85
C ILE A 40 7.77 -4.81 0.25
N LEU A 41 7.92 -3.54 -0.11
CA LEU A 41 8.07 -2.43 0.83
C LEU A 41 6.73 -1.70 0.92
N GLN A 42 6.10 -1.72 2.08
CA GLN A 42 4.86 -1.01 2.35
C GLN A 42 5.16 0.21 3.22
N ILE A 43 4.75 1.39 2.75
CA ILE A 43 4.75 2.62 3.55
C ILE A 43 3.30 3.03 3.73
N ILE A 44 2.75 2.80 4.92
CA ILE A 44 1.33 3.00 5.23
C ILE A 44 1.17 4.13 6.24
N ARG A 45 0.13 4.94 6.06
CA ARG A 45 -0.24 6.04 6.97
C ARG A 45 -0.72 5.51 8.33
N CYS A 46 -0.48 6.25 9.41
CA CYS A 46 -1.08 5.97 10.70
C CYS A 46 -2.42 6.70 10.89
N ASN A 47 -3.10 6.43 12.01
CA ASN A 47 -4.37 7.08 12.35
C ASN A 47 -4.18 8.39 13.13
N SER A 48 -2.94 8.78 13.43
CA SER A 48 -2.65 10.06 14.09
C SER A 48 -2.66 11.20 13.07
N VAL A 49 -3.55 12.18 13.25
CA VAL A 49 -3.67 13.36 12.36
C VAL A 49 -2.45 14.28 12.44
N GLU A 50 -1.75 14.28 13.57
CA GLU A 50 -0.50 15.02 13.79
C GLU A 50 0.66 14.45 12.96
N CYS A 51 0.61 13.15 12.64
CA CYS A 51 1.65 12.46 11.91
C CYS A 51 1.29 12.28 10.43
N CYS A 52 0.05 11.88 10.16
CA CYS A 52 -0.47 11.60 8.82
C CYS A 52 -1.74 12.40 8.60
N ARG A 53 -1.91 12.97 7.41
CA ARG A 53 -3.20 13.61 7.04
C ARG A 53 -4.39 12.63 7.22
N PRO A 54 -5.65 13.09 7.17
CA PRO A 54 -6.81 12.20 7.16
C PRO A 54 -6.83 11.21 5.98
N TRP A 55 -7.38 10.02 6.21
CA TRP A 55 -7.61 9.03 5.16
C TRP A 55 -8.58 9.59 4.11
N ARG A 56 -8.27 9.36 2.84
CA ARG A 56 -9.13 9.77 1.71
C ARG A 56 -10.06 8.65 1.23
N SER A 57 -9.83 7.44 1.70
CA SER A 57 -10.56 6.23 1.34
C SER A 57 -10.91 5.46 2.61
N ASN A 58 -11.81 4.49 2.46
CA ASN A 58 -12.18 3.54 3.51
C ASN A 58 -11.11 2.44 3.73
N TYR A 59 -9.85 2.69 3.37
CA TYR A 59 -8.78 1.68 3.44
C TYR A 59 -8.67 1.03 4.82
N VAL A 60 -8.77 1.82 5.89
CA VAL A 60 -8.69 1.32 7.28
C VAL A 60 -9.88 0.43 7.65
N SER A 61 -11.05 0.61 7.03
CA SER A 61 -12.19 -0.28 7.29
C SER A 61 -11.99 -1.65 6.63
N VAL A 62 -11.26 -1.71 5.52
CA VAL A 62 -10.94 -2.95 4.81
C VAL A 62 -9.70 -3.64 5.42
N PHE A 63 -8.70 -2.84 5.79
CA PHE A 63 -7.43 -3.28 6.38
C PHE A 63 -7.23 -2.63 7.76
N PRO A 64 -7.91 -3.13 8.82
CA PRO A 64 -7.83 -2.54 10.16
C PRO A 64 -6.42 -2.58 10.76
N HIS A 65 -5.61 -3.57 10.35
CA HIS A 65 -4.20 -3.69 10.74
C HIS A 65 -3.24 -2.84 9.89
N ARG A 66 -3.78 -2.03 8.97
CA ARG A 66 -3.10 -1.07 8.08
C ARG A 66 -2.17 -1.68 7.04
N PHE A 67 -1.37 -2.67 7.39
CA PHE A 67 -0.51 -3.35 6.42
C PHE A 67 -1.28 -4.42 5.67
N LEU A 68 -0.93 -4.60 4.39
CA LEU A 68 -1.33 -5.78 3.63
C LEU A 68 -0.70 -6.99 4.31
N SER A 69 -1.49 -8.05 4.43
CA SER A 69 -1.04 -9.34 4.94
C SER A 69 0.13 -9.86 4.10
N ALA A 70 0.95 -10.71 4.73
CA ALA A 70 2.00 -11.43 4.02
C ALA A 70 1.42 -12.15 2.80
N LEU A 71 2.17 -12.16 1.70
CA LEU A 71 1.77 -12.88 0.50
C LEU A 71 1.54 -14.35 0.88
N VAL A 72 0.44 -14.90 0.42
CA VAL A 72 0.12 -16.31 0.64
C VAL A 72 0.95 -17.13 -0.35
N PRO A 73 1.69 -18.17 0.09
CA PRO A 73 2.44 -19.02 -0.81
C PRO A 73 1.51 -19.72 -1.80
N PHE A 74 1.78 -19.57 -3.10
CA PHE A 74 1.04 -20.24 -4.16
C PHE A 74 1.99 -20.77 -5.23
N GLU A 75 1.63 -21.89 -5.84
CA GLU A 75 2.37 -22.46 -6.95
C GLU A 75 1.52 -22.43 -8.23
N ARG A 76 2.22 -22.30 -9.36
CA ARG A 76 1.61 -22.46 -10.68
C ARG A 76 1.76 -23.90 -11.12
N THR A 77 0.63 -24.53 -11.45
CA THR A 77 0.56 -25.88 -12.00
C THR A 77 0.00 -25.83 -13.42
N ALA A 78 0.10 -26.94 -14.16
CA ALA A 78 -0.52 -27.07 -15.48
C ALA A 78 -2.05 -26.88 -15.46
N TYR A 79 -2.68 -26.96 -14.28
CA TYR A 79 -4.12 -26.83 -14.07
C TYR A 79 -4.53 -25.49 -13.42
N GLY A 80 -3.60 -24.52 -13.33
CA GLY A 80 -3.84 -23.22 -12.71
C GLY A 80 -3.06 -23.00 -11.42
N ILE A 81 -3.56 -22.08 -10.58
CA ILE A 81 -2.90 -21.67 -9.33
C ILE A 81 -3.48 -22.47 -8.15
N ARG A 82 -2.61 -23.04 -7.31
CA ARG A 82 -3.02 -23.62 -6.02
C ARG A 82 -2.20 -23.08 -4.86
N MET A 83 -2.76 -23.20 -3.66
CA MET A 83 -2.06 -22.94 -2.41
C MET A 83 -0.90 -23.94 -2.25
N ALA A 84 0.28 -23.48 -1.85
CA ALA A 84 1.40 -24.38 -1.60
C ALA A 84 1.10 -25.25 -0.36
N GLU A 85 1.27 -26.58 -0.48
CA GLU A 85 0.82 -27.56 0.51
C GLU A 85 1.68 -27.61 1.78
N LYS A 86 2.96 -27.18 1.74
CA LYS A 86 3.83 -26.93 2.92
C LYS A 86 5.23 -26.38 2.58
N ASP A 87 5.76 -25.69 3.59
CA ASP A 87 7.15 -25.27 3.87
C ASP A 87 7.76 -24.04 3.16
N TYR A 88 7.68 -22.94 3.91
CA TYR A 88 8.36 -21.64 3.85
C TYR A 88 9.88 -21.65 3.56
N GLN A 89 10.51 -22.83 3.43
CA GLN A 89 11.96 -23.01 3.53
C GLN A 89 12.73 -22.78 2.21
N ARG A 90 12.05 -22.62 1.05
CA ARG A 90 12.74 -22.57 -0.26
C ARG A 90 12.51 -21.32 -1.11
N GLY A 91 11.69 -20.36 -0.70
CA GLY A 91 11.48 -19.10 -1.44
C GLY A 91 10.92 -19.23 -2.87
N GLN A 92 10.69 -20.45 -3.38
CA GLN A 92 10.18 -20.75 -4.72
C GLN A 92 8.65 -20.62 -4.85
N PHE A 93 7.94 -20.45 -3.73
CA PHE A 93 6.46 -20.51 -3.66
C PHE A 93 5.77 -19.15 -3.62
N TYR A 94 6.53 -18.06 -3.78
CA TYR A 94 5.96 -16.73 -3.88
C TYR A 94 6.09 -16.30 -5.33
N GLY A 95 5.00 -16.44 -6.08
CA GLY A 95 4.95 -15.89 -7.43
C GLY A 95 5.17 -14.38 -7.41
N SER A 96 5.96 -13.86 -8.35
CA SER A 96 6.06 -12.41 -8.56
C SER A 96 4.67 -11.84 -8.84
N LEU A 97 4.27 -10.80 -8.11
CA LEU A 97 3.05 -10.02 -8.40
C LEU A 97 3.17 -9.20 -9.69
N PHE A 98 4.39 -9.01 -10.19
CA PHE A 98 4.69 -8.32 -11.44
C PHE A 98 5.13 -9.37 -12.47
N GLN A 99 4.18 -9.85 -13.26
CA GLN A 99 4.38 -10.65 -14.46
C GLN A 99 3.66 -9.99 -15.63
#